data_AF-A0A1Q7N9Z5-F1
#
_entry.id   AF-A0A1Q7N9Z5-F1
#
_cell.length_a   1.000
_cell.length_b   1.000
_cell.length_c   1.000
_cell.angle_alpha   90.00
_cell.angle_beta   90.00
_cell.angle_gamma   90.00
#
_symmetry.space_group_name_H-M   'P 1'
#
loop_
_entity.id
_entity.type
_entity.pdbx_description
1 polymer ?
#
loop_
_entity_poly.entity_id
_entity_poly.type
_entity_poly.pdbx_seq_one_letter_code
_entity_poly.pdbx_strand_id
1 'polypeptide(L)' 'MKRNVLFQCSCQGCNARLKIEFISEPVRTGAMWTVDCPVCGTSKLIPDDPVKIYYQKDGNWIEARPKSQHFG' A
#
# COMPACT_ATOMS: atom_id res chain seq x y z
N MET A 1 18.17 10.00 -3.32
CA MET A 1 18.30 8.53 -3.25
C MET A 1 16.96 7.95 -2.84
N LYS A 2 16.34 7.12 -3.68
CA LYS A 2 15.06 6.46 -3.42
C LYS A 2 15.20 5.38 -2.33
N ARG A 3 14.21 5.22 -1.45
CA ARG A 3 14.20 4.21 -0.38
C ARG A 3 12.91 3.42 -0.36
N ASN A 4 12.99 2.10 -0.17
CA ASN A 4 11.82 1.28 0.07
C ASN A 4 11.36 1.47 1.53
N VAL A 5 10.08 1.77 1.69
CA VAL A 5 9.45 1.96 3.00
C VAL A 5 8.33 0.94 3.14
N LEU A 6 8.31 0.22 4.26
CA LEU A 6 7.24 -0.70 4.60
C LEU A 6 6.24 -0.03 5.53
N PHE A 7 5.00 0.09 5.09
CA PHE A 7 3.89 0.63 5.86
C PHE A 7 2.90 -0.47 6.22
N GLN A 8 2.61 -0.64 7.51
CA GLN A 8 1.69 -1.65 8.00
C GLN A 8 0.40 -1.00 8.51
N CYS A 9 -0.74 -1.59 8.17
CA CYS A 9 -2.03 -1.06 8.59
C CYS A 9 -3.17 -2.07 8.49
N SER A 10 -4.34 -1.73 9.00
CA SER A 10 -5.58 -2.46 8.74
C SER A 10 -6.41 -1.77 7.65
N CYS A 11 -7.06 -2.56 6.80
CA CYS A 11 -8.05 -2.07 5.83
C CYS A 11 -9.30 -1.58 6.56
N GLN A 12 -9.81 -0.40 6.23
CA GLN A 12 -11.01 0.14 6.89
C GLN A 12 -12.31 -0.54 6.46
N GLY A 13 -12.35 -1.16 5.26
CA GLY A 13 -13.55 -1.83 4.76
C GLY A 13 -13.74 -3.26 5.27
N CYS A 14 -12.66 -4.02 5.46
CA CYS A 14 -12.73 -5.44 5.85
C CYS A 14 -11.84 -5.83 7.05
N ASN A 15 -11.15 -4.87 7.66
CA ASN A 15 -10.19 -5.09 8.76
C ASN A 15 -9.02 -6.06 8.45
N ALA A 16 -8.82 -6.44 7.18
CA ALA A 16 -7.65 -7.22 6.78
C ALA A 16 -6.36 -6.47 7.12
N ARG A 17 -5.37 -7.17 7.69
CA ARG A 17 -4.05 -6.61 7.94
C ARG A 17 -3.28 -6.54 6.62
N LEU A 18 -2.66 -5.40 6.37
CA LEU A 18 -1.94 -5.07 5.14
C LEU A 18 -0.51 -4.66 5.46
N LYS A 19 0.42 -5.03 4.57
CA LYS A 19 1.76 -4.44 4.49
C LYS A 19 1.94 -3.88 3.08
N ILE A 20 2.35 -2.64 2.96
CA ILE A 20 2.50 -1.95 1.67
C ILE A 20 3.96 -1.49 1.59
N GLU A 21 4.65 -1.90 0.54
CA GLU A 21 5.98 -1.43 0.20
C GLU A 21 5.86 -0.37 -0.88
N PHE A 22 6.44 0.82 -0.63
CA PHE A 22 6.48 1.91 -1.60
C PHE A 22 7.86 2.55 -1.68
N ILE A 23 8.16 3.16 -2.83
CA ILE A 23 9.43 3.84 -3.07
C ILE A 23 9.28 5.33 -2.75
N SER A 24 9.86 5.77 -1.65
CA SER A 24 9.81 7.18 -1.24
C SER A 24 11.06 7.95 -1.67
N GLU A 25 10.85 9.17 -2.17
CA GLU A 25 11.92 10.15 -2.36
C GLU A 25 12.19 10.94 -1.06
N PRO A 26 13.44 11.34 -0.78
CA PRO A 26 13.78 12.03 0.48
C PRO A 26 13.11 13.40 0.62
N VAL A 27 12.60 13.96 -0.47
CA VAL A 27 11.74 15.14 -0.47
C VAL A 27 10.33 14.62 -0.72
N ARG A 28 9.41 14.77 0.26
CA ARG A 28 7.99 14.47 0.02
C ARG A 28 7.53 15.40 -1.10
N THR A 29 7.32 14.84 -2.29
CA THR A 29 6.92 15.58 -3.49
C THR A 29 5.50 16.12 -3.38
N GLY A 30 4.74 15.70 -2.37
CA GLY A 30 3.32 16.02 -2.21
C GLY A 30 2.40 15.14 -3.08
N ALA A 31 2.98 14.28 -3.92
CA ALA A 31 2.23 13.27 -4.65
C ALA A 31 1.56 12.30 -3.67
N MET A 32 0.34 11.87 -3.99
CA MET A 32 -0.38 10.88 -3.20
C MET A 32 -0.81 9.76 -4.12
N TRP A 33 -0.65 8.53 -3.66
CA TRP A 33 -1.11 7.35 -4.38
C TRP A 33 -2.23 6.70 -3.60
N THR A 34 -3.16 6.07 -4.31
CA THR A 34 -4.06 5.10 -3.69
C THR A 34 -3.56 3.69 -3.95
N VAL A 35 -3.80 2.78 -3.02
CA VAL A 35 -3.64 1.35 -3.22
C VAL A 35 -4.90 0.63 -2.74
N ASP A 36 -5.45 -0.23 -3.58
CA ASP A 36 -6.66 -0.99 -3.24
C ASP A 36 -6.32 -2.18 -2.35
N CYS A 37 -7.14 -2.40 -1.33
CA CYS A 37 -7.08 -3.61 -0.53
C CYS A 37 -7.33 -4.84 -1.42
N PRO A 38 -6.41 -5.83 -1.46
CA PRO A 38 -6.57 -7.02 -2.30
C PRO A 38 -7.77 -7.90 -1.92
N VAL A 39 -8.30 -7.73 -0.70
CA VAL A 39 -9.39 -8.53 -0.14
C VAL A 39 -10.77 -7.96 -0.50
N CYS A 40 -10.95 -6.64 -0.37
CA CYS A 40 -12.28 -6.01 -0.49
C CYS A 40 -12.33 -4.83 -1.47
N GLY A 41 -11.21 -4.45 -2.08
CA GLY A 41 -11.15 -3.34 -3.03
C GLY A 41 -11.20 -1.94 -2.41
N THR A 42 -11.35 -1.80 -1.09
CA THR A 42 -11.30 -0.48 -0.44
C THR A 42 -9.94 0.17 -0.66
N SER A 43 -9.94 1.36 -1.25
CA SER A 43 -8.73 2.14 -1.54
C SER A 43 -8.13 2.75 -0.28
N LYS A 44 -6.81 2.85 -0.25
CA LYS A 44 -6.05 3.46 0.83
C LYS A 44 -5.03 4.44 0.28
N LEU A 45 -4.98 5.64 0.87
CA LEU A 45 -3.97 6.65 0.56
C LEU A 45 -2.61 6.28 1.15
N ILE A 46 -1.58 6.39 0.33
CA ILE A 46 -0.16 6.20 0.68
C ILE A 46 0.66 7.35 0.06
N PRO A 47 1.84 7.67 0.64
CA PRO A 47 2.57 8.87 0.27
C PRO A 47 3.32 8.76 -1.07
N ASP A 48 3.57 7.56 -1.60
CA ASP A 48 4.46 7.38 -2.76
C ASP A 48 4.12 6.10 -3.55
N ASP A 49 4.85 5.86 -4.64
CA ASP A 49 4.66 4.78 -5.62
C ASP A 49 4.66 3.39 -4.96
N PRO A 50 3.50 2.68 -4.94
CA PRO A 50 3.41 1.35 -4.37
C PRO A 50 4.05 0.29 -5.27
N VAL A 51 5.00 -0.45 -4.71
CA VAL A 51 5.68 -1.55 -5.41
C VAL A 51 5.03 -2.88 -5.10
N LYS A 52 4.70 -3.13 -3.82
CA LYS A 52 4.11 -4.39 -3.37
C LYS A 52 3.07 -4.17 -2.30
N ILE A 53 2.07 -5.05 -2.26
CA ILE A 53 1.12 -5.12 -1.17
C ILE A 53 0.97 -6.58 -0.72
N TYR A 54 0.90 -6.77 0.59
CA TYR A 54 0.65 -8.04 1.24
C TYR A 54 -0.60 -7.93 2.07
N TYR A 55 -1.40 -8.99 2.13
CA TYR A 55 -2.53 -9.11 3.05
C TYR A 55 -2.39 -10.38 3.89
N GLN A 56 -2.89 -10.33 5.14
CA GLN A 56 -2.89 -11.52 5.99
C GLN A 56 -4.13 -12.36 5.71
N LYS A 57 -3.93 -13.65 5.44
CA LYS A 57 -4.98 -14.66 5.30
C LYS A 57 -4.52 -15.95 5.98
N ASP A 58 -5.35 -16.51 6.85
CA ASP A 58 -5.08 -17.76 7.58
C ASP A 58 -3.71 -17.76 8.27
N GLY A 59 -3.35 -16.64 8.90
CA GLY A 59 -2.06 -16.44 9.58
C GLY A 59 -0.88 -16.08 8.66
N ASN A 60 -0.98 -16.32 7.35
CA ASN A 60 0.08 -16.13 6.38
C ASN A 60 -0.01 -14.77 5.67
N TRP A 61 1.14 -14.22 5.28
CA TRP A 61 1.21 -13.04 4.43
C TRP A 61 1.21 -13.46 2.96
N ILE A 62 0.21 -13.02 2.21
CA ILE A 62 0.07 -13.30 0.78
C ILE A 62 0.41 -12.04 0.01
N GLU A 63 1.37 -12.14 -0.92
CA GLU A 63 1.68 -11.07 -1.86
C GLU A 63 0.57 -10.90 -2.89
N ALA A 64 0.22 -9.66 -3.19
CA ALA A 64 -0.71 -9.30 -4.24
C ALA A 64 -0.13 -8.13 -5.04
N ARG A 65 -0.55 -8.03 -6.31
CA ARG A 65 -0.19 -6.87 -7.14
C ARG A 65 -0.92 -5.63 -6.63
N PRO A 66 -0.22 -4.52 -6.33
CA PRO A 66 -0.89 -3.29 -5.97
C PRO A 66 -1.70 -2.80 -7.17
N LYS A 67 -2.98 -2.55 -6.95
CA LYS A 67 -3.81 -1.76 -7.87
C LYS A 67 -3.80 -0.34 -7.31
N SER A 68 -3.25 0.59 -8.08
CA SER A 68 -3.04 1.96 -7.63
C SER A 68 -3.49 2.97 -8.67
N GLN A 69 -3.86 4.16 -8.20
CA GLN A 69 -4.05 5.34 -9.02
C GLN A 69 -3.18 6.47 -8.49
N HIS A 70 -2.56 7.22 -9.40
CA HIS A 70 -1.75 8.39 -9.09
C HIS A 70 -2.62 9.63 -9.02
N PHE A 71 -2.48 10.41 -7.94
CA PHE A 71 -3.11 11.72 -7.78
C PHE A 71 -2.01 12.77 -7.62
N GLY A 72 -1.84 13.60 -8.65
CA GLY A 72 -0.81 14.62 -8.73
C GLY A 72 -0.78 15.26 -10.11
#